data_AF-A0A354Z516-F1
#
_entry.id   AF-A0A354Z516-F1
#
_cell.length_a   1.000
_cell.length_b   1.000
_cell.length_c   1.000
_cell.angle_alpha   90.00
_cell.angle_beta   90.00
_cell.angle_gamma   90.00
#
_symmetry.space_group_name_H-M   'P 1'
#
loop_
_entity.id
_entity.type
_entity.pdbx_description
1 polymer ?
#
loop_
_entity_poly.entity_id
_entity_poly.type
_entity_poly.pdbx_seq_one_letter_code
_entity_poly.pdbx_strand_id
1 'polypeptide(L)' 'SGRSVELAVWAAPEDVGRCTFALESVERALRWDEQRFGREYDLDVFNVVAVQDFTMGAMENK' A
#
# COMPACT_ATOMS: atom_id res chain seq x y z
N SER A 1 -1.56 13.27 12.87
CA SER A 1 -0.44 14.15 12.50
C SER A 1 -0.74 15.10 11.35
N GLY A 2 -1.73 14.83 10.48
CA GLY A 2 -1.98 15.69 9.30
C GLY A 2 -0.89 15.58 8.22
N ARG A 3 -0.02 14.57 8.33
CA ARG A 3 0.96 14.23 7.30
C ARG A 3 0.23 13.72 6.07
N SER A 4 0.67 14.17 4.90
CA SER A 4 0.25 13.57 3.63
C SER A 4 1.18 12.40 3.33
N VAL A 5 0.60 11.23 3.08
CA VAL A 5 1.35 10.02 2.70
C VAL A 5 1.00 9.70 1.26
N GLU A 6 2.01 9.60 0.41
CA GLU A 6 1.83 9.18 -0.98
C GLU A 6 1.70 7.66 -1.05
N LEU A 7 0.59 7.18 -1.60
CA LEU A 7 0.33 5.75 -1.80
C LEU A 7 0.51 5.40 -3.27
N ALA A 8 1.36 4.41 -3.57
CA ALA A 8 1.59 3.95 -4.93
C ALA A 8 1.62 2.43 -5.03
N VAL A 9 1.03 1.90 -6.10
CA VAL A 9 1.14 0.50 -6.49
C VAL A 9 1.86 0.43 -7.83
N TRP A 10 3.01 -0.23 -7.84
CA TRP A 10 3.86 -0.45 -9.00
C TRP A 10 3.61 -1.84 -9.57
N ALA A 11 3.45 -1.94 -10.88
CA ALA A 11 3.25 -3.21 -11.58
C ALA A 11 3.86 -3.14 -12.97
N ALA A 12 3.95 -4.29 -13.65
CA ALA A 12 4.23 -4.33 -15.08
C ALA A 12 3.18 -3.50 -15.85
N PRO A 13 3.56 -2.83 -16.96
CA PRO A 13 2.67 -1.92 -17.69
C PRO A 13 1.30 -2.53 -18.04
N GLU A 14 1.28 -3.81 -18.41
CA GLU A 14 0.07 -4.57 -18.75
C GLU A 14 -0.88 -4.82 -17.57
N ASP A 15 -0.38 -4.74 -16.33
CA ASP A 15 -1.13 -5.05 -15.11
C ASP A 15 -1.52 -3.80 -14.30
N VAL A 16 -0.99 -2.62 -14.61
CA VAL A 16 -1.30 -1.36 -13.88
C VAL A 16 -2.80 -1.13 -13.76
N GLY A 17 -3.58 -1.42 -14.81
CA GLY A 17 -5.03 -1.27 -14.81
C GLY A 17 -5.78 -2.18 -13.82
N ARG A 18 -5.10 -3.17 -13.24
CA ARG A 18 -5.66 -4.11 -12.24
C ARG A 18 -5.34 -3.68 -10.80
N CYS A 19 -4.53 -2.65 -10.60
CA CYS A 19 -4.02 -2.24 -9.29
C CYS A 19 -4.98 -1.37 -8.46
N THR A 20 -6.10 -0.89 -9.03
CA THR A 20 -7.03 0.03 -8.35
C THR A 20 -7.53 -0.54 -7.02
N PHE A 21 -7.93 -1.82 -7.00
CA PHE A 21 -8.41 -2.46 -5.78
C PHE A 21 -7.33 -2.56 -4.70
N ALA A 22 -6.07 -2.80 -5.09
CA ALA A 22 -4.95 -2.85 -4.16
C ALA A 22 -4.72 -1.47 -3.53
N LEU A 23 -4.73 -0.40 -4.33
CA LEU A 23 -4.55 0.97 -3.85
C LEU A 23 -5.64 1.37 -2.84
N GLU A 24 -6.91 1.12 -3.17
CA GLU A 24 -8.03 1.37 -2.24
C GLU A 24 -7.92 0.56 -0.95
N SER A 25 -7.43 -0.68 -1.04
CA SER A 25 -7.28 -1.55 0.12
C SER A 25 -6.20 -1.05 1.08
N VAL A 26 -5.07 -0.57 0.56
CA VAL A 26 -4.01 0.05 1.36
C VAL A 26 -4.55 1.29 2.08
N GLU A 27 -5.24 2.18 1.37
CA GLU A 27 -5.83 3.37 1.98
C GLU A 27 -6.80 3.01 3.11
N ARG A 28 -7.69 2.03 2.88
CA ARG A 28 -8.64 1.56 3.90
C ARG A 28 -7.93 0.97 5.11
N ALA A 29 -6.87 0.19 4.90
CA ALA A 29 -6.10 -0.42 5.98
C ALA A 29 -5.44 0.63 6.87
N LEU A 30 -4.77 1.62 6.29
CA LEU A 30 -4.13 2.71 7.04
C LEU A 30 -5.16 3.51 7.85
N ARG A 31 -6.26 3.92 7.22
CA ARG A 31 -7.36 4.64 7.91
C ARG A 31 -7.97 3.82 9.04
N TRP A 32 -8.10 2.50 8.84
CA TRP A 32 -8.67 1.63 9.87
C TRP A 32 -7.73 1.49 11.07
N ASP A 33 -6.41 1.36 10.85
CA ASP A 33 -5.43 1.25 11.93
C ASP A 33 -5.37 2.54 12.76
N GLU A 34 -5.51 3.70 12.12
CA GLU A 34 -5.67 5.00 12.79
C GLU A 34 -6.95 5.06 13.64
N GLN A 35 -8.10 4.73 13.05
CA GLN A 35 -9.41 4.84 13.73
C GLN A 35 -9.57 3.83 14.86
N ARG A 36 -9.06 2.61 14.68
CA ARG A 36 -9.27 1.51 15.61
C ARG A 36 -8.21 1.44 16.70
N PHE A 37 -6.96 1.75 16.36
CA PHE A 37 -5.81 1.55 17.25
C PHE A 37 -4.97 2.81 17.46
N GLY A 38 -5.28 3.92 16.81
CA GLY A 38 -4.52 5.17 16.94
C GLY A 38 -3.10 5.07 16.36
N ARG A 39 -2.90 4.20 15.37
CA ARG A 39 -1.60 3.97 14.74
C ARG A 39 -1.48 4.79 13.46
N GLU A 40 -0.59 5.76 13.48
CA GLU A 40 -0.32 6.62 12.34
C GLU A 40 0.97 6.20 11.63
N TYR A 41 0.96 6.27 10.29
CA TYR A 41 2.12 5.89 9.48
C TYR A 41 3.26 6.92 9.61
N ASP A 42 4.50 6.42 9.72
CA ASP A 42 5.65 7.22 10.12
C ASP A 42 6.48 7.79 8.97
N LEU A 43 6.25 7.34 7.73
CA LEU A 43 6.93 7.79 6.52
C LEU A 43 6.02 8.61 5.59
N ASP A 44 6.63 9.30 4.62
CA ASP A 44 5.92 10.14 3.64
C ASP A 44 5.43 9.36 2.42
N VAL A 45 5.93 8.14 2.18
CA VAL A 45 5.58 7.30 1.03
C VAL A 45 5.32 5.87 1.46
N PHE A 46 4.32 5.23 0.88
CA PHE A 46 4.03 3.81 1.03
C PHE A 46 3.92 3.18 -0.36
N ASN A 47 4.89 2.33 -0.70
CA ASN A 47 4.95 1.68 -2.01
C ASN A 47 4.58 0.20 -1.89
N VAL A 48 3.73 -0.26 -2.80
CA VAL A 48 3.48 -1.69 -3.05
C VAL A 48 4.02 -2.02 -4.43
N VAL A 49 4.76 -3.11 -4.56
CA VAL A 49 5.29 -3.58 -5.85
C VAL A 49 4.74 -4.96 -6.15
N ALA A 50 4.00 -5.08 -7.25
CA ALA A 50 3.50 -6.34 -7.78
C ALA A 50 4.53 -6.95 -8.73
N VAL A 51 4.99 -8.16 -8.40
CA VAL A 51 5.93 -8.95 -9.22
C VAL A 51 5.29 -10.30 -9.54
N GLN A 52 5.57 -10.84 -10.73
CA GLN A 52 4.98 -12.09 -11.21
C GLN A 52 5.58 -13.32 -10.49
N ASP A 53 6.90 -13.32 -10.34
CA ASP A 53 7.64 -14.43 -9.75
C ASP A 53 8.05 -14.06 -8.32
N PHE A 54 7.29 -14.56 -7.35
CA PHE A 54 7.60 -14.41 -5.93
C PHE A 54 7.33 -15.71 -5.17
N THR A 55 8.26 -16.10 -4.30
CA THR A 55 8.16 -17.38 -3.58
C THR A 55 7.08 -17.35 -2.48
N MET A 56 6.79 -16.16 -1.96
CA MET A 56 5.79 -15.93 -0.91
C MET A 56 4.57 -15.20 -1.49
N GLY A 57 3.47 -15.08 -0.74
CA GLY A 57 2.28 -14.35 -1.22
C GLY A 57 2.45 -12.82 -1.21
N ALA A 58 3.19 -12.29 -0.22
CA ALA A 58 3.54 -10.87 -0.06
C ALA A 58 4.72 -10.76 0.94
N MET A 59 5.28 -9.56 1.10
CA MET A 59 6.36 -9.28 2.06
C MET A 59 6.28 -7.83 2.56
N GLU A 60 6.37 -7.63 3.88
CA GLU A 60 6.18 -6.36 4.59
C GLU A 60 7.48 -5.55 4.75
N ASN A 61 8.22 -5.37 3.66
CA ASN A 61 9.42 -4.52 3.68
C ASN A 61 9.06 -3.09 4.11
N LYS A 62 9.89 -2.50 4.97
CA LYS A 62 9.73 -1.13 5.44
C LYS A 62 10.35 -0.13 4.48
#